data_AF-A0A0Q8EGV4-F1
#
_entry.id   AF-A0A0Q8EGV4-F1
#
_cell.length_a   1.000
_cell.length_b   1.000
_cell.length_c   1.000
_cell.angle_alpha   90.00
_cell.angle_beta   90.00
_cell.angle_gamma   90.00
#
_symmetry.space_group_name_H-M   'P 1'
#
loop_
_entity.id
_entity.type
_entity.pdbx_description
1 polymer ?
#
loop_
_entity_poly.entity_id
_entity_poly.type
_entity_poly.pdbx_seq_one_letter_code
_entity_poly.pdbx_strand_id
1 'polypeptide(L)' 'MEYVICVGERPVDLAILAHHLLDLDPAMLVDRDVTTGHLRCSTSALAVELLLAFSHAGYRLVPDDIVRLPSVCCGGCSG' A
#
# COMPACT_ATOMS: atom_id res chain seq x y z
N MET A 1 -0.44 6.43 -7.12
CA MET A 1 0.93 6.10 -6.67
C MET A 1 0.93 4.65 -6.26
N GLU A 2 2.03 3.94 -6.50
CA GLU A 2 2.14 2.53 -6.14
C GLU A 2 3.14 2.36 -5.00
N TYR A 3 2.80 1.48 -4.06
CA TYR A 3 3.60 1.16 -2.88
C TYR A 3 3.68 -0.35 -2.67
N VAL A 4 4.82 -0.80 -2.16
CA VAL A 4 4.99 -2.11 -1.52
C VAL A 4 5.03 -1.88 -0.03
N ILE A 5 4.24 -2.66 0.71
CA ILE A 5 4.10 -2.54 2.17
C ILE A 5 4.53 -3.87 2.81
N CYS A 6 5.63 -3.82 3.55
CA CYS A 6 6.18 -4.93 4.30
C CYS A 6 5.37 -5.16 5.58
N VAL A 7 4.30 -5.95 5.46
CA VAL A 7 3.60 -6.47 6.63
C VAL A 7 4.31 -7.76 7.04
N GLY A 8 4.83 -7.81 8.28
CA GLY A 8 5.55 -9.00 8.78
C GLY A 8 4.68 -10.27 8.78
N GLU A 9 5.07 -11.28 9.57
CA GLU A 9 4.38 -12.58 9.59
C GLU A 9 2.92 -12.54 10.10
N ARG A 10 2.47 -11.39 10.57
CA ARG A 10 1.11 -11.22 11.10
C ARG A 10 0.10 -11.28 9.95
N PRO A 11 -0.94 -12.14 10.03
CA PRO A 11 -1.98 -12.18 9.03
C PRO A 11 -2.68 -10.81 8.96
N VAL A 12 -2.81 -10.30 7.75
CA VAL A 12 -3.54 -9.08 7.45
C VAL A 12 -4.88 -9.47 6.87
N ASP A 13 -5.95 -9.06 7.55
CA ASP A 13 -7.29 -9.15 6.98
C ASP A 13 -7.47 -8.01 5.99
N LEU A 14 -7.35 -8.34 4.70
CA LEU A 14 -7.45 -7.37 3.61
C LEU A 14 -8.84 -6.74 3.50
N ALA A 15 -9.90 -7.45 3.89
CA ALA A 15 -11.25 -6.92 3.82
C ALA A 15 -11.46 -5.82 4.88
N ILE A 16 -10.99 -6.07 6.11
CA ILE A 16 -11.03 -5.07 7.19
C ILE A 16 -10.11 -3.89 6.87
N LEU A 17 -8.89 -4.17 6.39
CA LEU A 17 -7.94 -3.12 6.02
C LEU A 17 -8.48 -2.25 4.89
N ALA A 18 -9.04 -2.84 3.83
CA ALA A 18 -9.64 -2.10 2.73
C ALA A 18 -10.78 -1.21 3.20
N HIS A 19 -11.62 -1.69 4.12
CA HIS A 19 -12.70 -0.87 4.70
C HIS A 19 -12.18 0.40 5.39
N HIS A 20 -11.11 0.30 6.19
CA HIS A 20 -10.48 1.46 6.83
C HIS A 20 -9.81 2.42 5.84
N LEU A 21 -9.33 1.89 4.72
CA LEU A 21 -8.62 2.67 3.71
C LEU A 21 -9.55 3.37 2.70
N LEU A 22 -10.81 2.95 2.61
CA LEU A 22 -11.81 3.60 1.74
C LEU A 22 -12.05 5.08 2.10
N ASP A 23 -12.01 5.42 3.38
CA ASP A 23 -12.14 6.81 3.84
C ASP A 23 -10.95 7.68 3.42
N LEU A 24 -9.78 7.06 3.22
CA LEU A 24 -8.56 7.74 2.79
C LEU A 24 -8.52 7.91 1.27
N ASP A 25 -8.83 6.83 0.54
CA ASP A 25 -8.90 6.84 -0.92
C ASP A 25 -9.92 5.79 -1.41
N PRO A 26 -11.09 6.22 -1.90
CA PRO A 26 -12.13 5.31 -2.41
C PRO A 26 -11.70 4.50 -3.63
N ALA A 27 -10.70 4.97 -4.38
CA ALA A 27 -10.15 4.29 -5.56
C ALA A 27 -8.93 3.42 -5.22
N MET A 28 -8.60 3.27 -3.93
CA MET A 28 -7.47 2.47 -3.50
C MET A 28 -7.65 1.00 -3.88
N LEU A 29 -6.58 0.41 -4.40
CA LEU A 29 -6.46 -1.03 -4.60
C LEU A 29 -5.37 -1.57 -3.68
N VAL A 30 -5.68 -2.61 -2.92
CA VAL A 30 -4.71 -3.34 -2.10
C VAL A 30 -4.84 -4.83 -2.37
N ASP A 31 -3.73 -5.48 -2.69
CA ASP A 31 -3.63 -6.92 -2.81
C ASP A 31 -2.40 -7.45 -2.06
N ARG A 32 -2.38 -8.75 -1.77
CA ARG A 32 -1.22 -9.43 -1.20
C ARG A 32 -0.49 -10.16 -2.32
N ASP A 33 0.79 -9.83 -2.48
CA ASP A 33 1.67 -10.52 -3.40
C ASP A 33 1.91 -11.96 -2.89
N VAL A 34 1.57 -12.95 -3.72
CA VAL A 34 1.65 -14.37 -3.37
C VAL A 34 3.08 -14.91 -3.30
N THR A 35 4.05 -14.20 -3.89
CA THR A 35 5.46 -14.61 -3.95
C THR A 35 6.24 -14.07 -2.76
N THR A 36 6.02 -12.81 -2.43
CA THR A 36 6.75 -12.10 -1.36
C THR A 36 5.98 -12.05 -0.05
N GLY A 37 4.65 -12.19 -0.10
CA GLY A 37 3.77 -11.98 1.06
C GLY A 37 3.57 -10.50 1.42
N HIS A 38 4.17 -9.56 0.67
CA HIS A 38 4.00 -8.13 0.93
C HIS A 38 2.67 -7.64 0.37
N LEU A 39 2.19 -6.50 0.87
CA LEU A 39 1.02 -5.86 0.26
C LEU A 39 1.45 -4.94 -0.87
N ARG A 40 0.70 -4.96 -1.97
CA ARG A 40 0.81 -4.00 -3.05
C ARG A 40 -0.36 -3.06 -2.93
N CYS A 41 -0.09 -1.76 -2.96
CA CYS A 41 -1.10 -0.72 -2.80
C CYS A 41 -0.99 0.28 -3.95
N SER A 42 -2.09 0.53 -4.63
CA SER A 42 -2.24 1.65 -5.57
C SER A 42 -3.21 2.66 -4.98
N THR A 43 -2.76 3.89 -4.76
CA THR A 43 -3.54 4.94 -4.11
C THR A 43 -3.08 6.35 -4.49
N SER A 44 -3.96 7.34 -4.35
CA SER A 44 -3.62 8.76 -4.36
C SER A 44 -3.02 9.27 -3.04
N ALA A 45 -3.08 8.48 -1.96
CA ALA A 45 -2.53 8.83 -0.66
C ALA A 45 -1.00 8.81 -0.60
N LEU A 46 -0.44 9.66 0.26
CA LEU A 46 0.98 9.73 0.59
C LEU A 46 1.38 8.59 1.53
N ALA A 47 2.67 8.24 1.53
CA ALA A 47 3.22 7.22 2.42
C ALA A 47 2.94 7.49 3.91
N VAL A 48 2.95 8.77 4.33
CA VAL A 48 2.63 9.15 5.71
C VAL A 48 1.16 8.92 6.06
N GLU A 49 0.25 9.11 5.11
CA GLU A 49 -1.18 8.88 5.29
C GLU A 49 -1.47 7.38 5.37
N LEU A 50 -0.78 6.57 4.55
CA LEU A 50 -0.79 5.12 4.66
C LEU A 50 -0.31 4.67 6.04
N LEU A 51 0.83 5.19 6.52
CA LEU A 51 1.36 4.84 7.83
C LEU A 51 0.34 5.09 8.96
N LEU A 52 -0.35 6.23 8.93
CA LEU A 52 -1.38 6.59 9.89
C LEU A 52 -2.61 5.68 9.79
N ALA A 53 -3.07 5.39 8.57
CA ALA A 53 -4.23 4.54 8.35
C ALA A 53 -3.99 3.08 8.80
N PHE A 54 -2.80 2.53 8.53
CA PHE A 54 -2.42 1.22 9.04
C PHE A 54 -2.36 1.20 10.57
N SER A 55 -1.83 2.26 11.20
CA SER A 55 -1.83 2.39 12.65
C SER A 55 -3.25 2.43 13.23
N HIS A 56 -4.19 3.13 12.58
CA HIS A 56 -5.60 3.17 13.00
C HIS A 56 -6.29 1.80 12.84
N ALA A 57 -5.92 1.03 11.81
CA ALA A 57 -6.37 -0.35 11.63
C ALA A 57 -5.66 -1.36 12.56
N GLY A 58 -4.80 -0.90 13.48
CA GLY A 58 -4.12 -1.75 14.47
C GLY A 58 -2.85 -2.45 13.96
N TYR A 59 -2.33 -2.04 12.80
CA TYR A 59 -1.07 -2.53 12.23
C TYR A 59 0.03 -1.49 12.47
N ARG A 60 1.06 -1.88 13.21
CA ARG A 60 2.22 -1.01 13.45
C ARG A 60 3.25 -1.24 12.35
N LEU A 61 3.40 -0.25 11.49
CA LEU A 61 4.43 -0.17 10.47
C LEU A 61 5.47 0.90 10.86
N VAL A 62 6.68 0.78 10.33
CA VAL A 62 7.69 1.84 10.33
C VAL A 62 7.78 2.48 8.93
N PRO A 63 8.32 3.70 8.78
CA PRO A 63 8.44 4.34 7.47
C PRO A 63 9.16 3.49 6.41
N ASP A 64 10.17 2.71 6.81
CA ASP A 64 10.91 1.78 5.93
C ASP A 64 10.05 0.61 5.43
N ASP A 65 8.92 0.30 6.07
CA ASP A 65 8.02 -0.75 5.60
C ASP A 65 7.18 -0.30 4.40
N ILE A 66 7.11 1.01 4.11
CA ILE A 66 6.29 1.58 3.03
C ILE A 66 7.22 2.10 1.93
N VAL A 67 7.46 1.25 0.93
CA VAL A 67 8.34 1.57 -0.18
C VAL A 67 7.52 2.02 -1.37
N ARG A 68 7.70 3.28 -1.78
CA ARG A 68 7.07 3.79 -3.01
C ARG A 68 7.76 3.17 -4.23
N LEU A 69 6.98 2.55 -5.10
CA LEU A 69 7.48 2.07 -6.38
C LEU A 69 7.65 3.26 -7.35
N PRO A 70 8.71 3.26 -8.17
CA PRO A 70 8.82 4.22 -9.24
C PRO A 70 7.64 4.02 -10.18
N SER A 71 6.94 5.11 -10.51
CA SER A 71 5.91 5.08 -11.54
C SER A 71 6.60 4.67 -12.84
N VAL A 72 6.41 3.43 -13.30
CA VAL A 72 6.95 3.02 -14.60
C VAL A 72 6.06 3.66 -15.65
N CYS A 73 6.38 4.90 -16.01
CA CYS A 73 5.90 5.44 -17.25
C CYS A 73 6.62 4.64 -18.34
N CYS A 74 5.91 3.71 -18.99
CA CYS A 74 6.34 3.09 -20.25
C CYS A 74 6.31 4.15 -21.36
N GLY A 75 7.01 5.26 -21.14
CA GLY A 75 7.25 6.32 -22.11
C GLY A 75 8.34 5.86 -23.05
N GLY A 76 7.98 4.93 -23.95
CA GLY A 76 8.60 4.86 -25.26
C GLY A 76 8.25 6.11 -26.06
N CYS A 77 8.63 7.30 -25.58
CA CYS A 77 8.63 8.53 -26.36
C CYS A 77 9.97 8.62 -27.10
N SER A 78 10.22 7.62 -27.96
CA SER A 78 11.16 7.79 -29.05
C SER A 78 10.51 8.75 -30.04
N GLY A 79 11.07 9.97 -30.12
CA GLY A 79 10.76 10.94 -31.16
C GLY A 79 11.23 10.53 -32.55
#